data_AF-A0A2K3JXY0-F1
#
_entry.id   AF-A0A2K3JXY0-F1
#
_cell.length_a   1.000
_cell.length_b   1.000
_cell.length_c   1.000
_cell.angle_alpha   90.00
_cell.angle_beta   90.00
_cell.angle_gamma   90.00
#
_symmetry.space_group_name_H-M   'P 1'
#
loop_
_entity.id
_entity.type
_entity.pdbx_description
1 polymer ?
#
loop_
_entity_poly.entity_id
_entity_poly.type
_entity_poly.pdbx_seq_one_letter_code
_entity_poly.pdbx_strand_id
1 'polypeptide(L)'
;PFARLSWDETVPTVVTRPQPHNQKILHPDQDRVLSVRENARLQGFPDFYKLCGSVKERYIQVGNAVAVPVARALGYSLGLAFQGVSGDGPLYTLPEKFPMIKKQ
;
A
#
# COMPACT_ATOMS: atom_id res chain seq x y z
N PRO A 1 15.20 -18.84 2.17
CA PRO A 1 14.49 -19.25 0.93
C PRO A 1 14.43 -18.12 -0.11
N PHE A 2 15.27 -18.18 -1.16
CA PHE A 2 15.32 -17.25 -2.31
C PHE A 2 14.16 -17.48 -3.29
N ALA A 3 12.93 -17.38 -2.80
CA ALA A 3 11.75 -17.67 -3.61
C ALA A 3 11.34 -16.47 -4.49
N ARG A 4 10.79 -16.79 -5.67
CA ARG A 4 10.35 -15.83 -6.68
C ARG A 4 8.83 -15.74 -6.75
N LEU A 5 8.29 -14.52 -6.73
CA LEU A 5 6.86 -14.25 -6.83
C LEU A 5 6.28 -14.72 -8.17
N SER A 6 5.00 -15.10 -8.18
CA SER A 6 4.22 -15.27 -9.42
C SER A 6 3.35 -14.04 -9.66
N TRP A 7 2.96 -13.81 -10.92
CA TRP A 7 2.00 -12.76 -11.28
C TRP A 7 0.60 -13.01 -10.68
N ASP A 8 0.24 -14.27 -10.47
CA ASP A 8 -1.04 -14.69 -9.88
C ASP A 8 -0.99 -14.79 -8.34
N GLU A 9 0.12 -14.39 -7.72
CA GLU A 9 0.33 -14.47 -6.28
C GLU A 9 0.27 -13.10 -5.61
N THR A 10 -0.19 -13.06 -4.36
CA THR A 10 -0.19 -11.85 -3.55
C THR A 10 1.02 -11.79 -2.63
N VAL A 11 1.48 -10.57 -2.33
CA VAL A 11 2.48 -10.35 -1.28
C VAL A 11 1.73 -10.18 0.05
N PRO A 12 1.85 -11.11 1.01
CA PRO A 12 1.05 -11.06 2.25
C PRO A 12 1.41 -9.86 3.13
N THR A 13 2.67 -9.43 3.12
CA THR A 13 3.11 -8.23 3.84
C THR A 13 4.34 -7.64 3.16
N VAL A 14 4.24 -6.37 2.77
CA VAL A 14 5.38 -5.60 2.26
C VAL A 14 6.27 -5.22 3.44
N VAL A 15 7.52 -5.67 3.44
CA VAL A 15 8.45 -5.47 4.57
C VAL A 15 9.48 -4.39 4.31
N THR A 16 10.13 -3.95 5.39
CA THR A 16 11.18 -2.93 5.38
C THR A 16 12.53 -3.38 4.82
N ARG A 17 12.76 -4.69 4.71
CA ARG A 17 14.03 -5.27 4.29
C ARG A 17 13.85 -6.16 3.06
N PRO A 18 14.46 -5.80 1.92
CA PRO A 18 14.43 -6.65 0.72
C PRO A 18 15.51 -7.75 0.83
N GLN A 19 15.42 -8.60 1.86
CA GLN A 19 16.32 -9.73 2.06
C GLN A 19 15.65 -11.03 1.59
N PRO A 20 16.15 -11.66 0.51
CA PRO A 20 15.53 -12.86 -0.07
C PRO A 20 15.80 -14.11 0.77
N HIS A 21 16.53 -14.00 1.88
CA HIS A 21 16.86 -15.14 2.73
C HIS A 21 15.65 -15.64 3.51
N ASN A 22 14.66 -14.80 3.80
CA ASN A 22 13.54 -15.17 4.69
C ASN A 22 12.18 -14.97 4.02
N GLN A 23 12.11 -14.39 2.82
CA GLN A 23 10.86 -14.05 2.15
C GLN A 23 10.95 -14.19 0.64
N LYS A 24 9.78 -14.43 0.04
CA LYS A 24 9.55 -14.46 -1.39
C LYS A 24 9.44 -13.03 -1.91
N ILE A 25 10.56 -12.48 -2.40
CA ILE A 25 10.66 -11.07 -2.82
C ILE A 25 11.36 -10.88 -4.16
N LEU A 26 11.73 -11.97 -4.83
CA LEU A 26 12.33 -11.89 -6.16
C LEU A 26 11.22 -11.61 -7.19
N HIS A 27 11.54 -10.75 -8.16
CA HIS A 27 10.63 -10.36 -9.22
C HIS A 27 10.25 -11.57 -10.09
N PRO A 28 9.00 -11.71 -10.56
CA PRO A 28 8.54 -12.88 -11.33
C PRO A 28 9.36 -13.21 -12.58
N ASP A 29 9.81 -12.19 -13.32
CA ASP A 29 10.57 -12.42 -14.57
C ASP A 29 12.04 -11.98 -14.53
N GLN A 30 12.48 -11.24 -13.51
CA GLN A 30 13.78 -10.56 -13.50
C GLN A 30 14.64 -11.03 -12.34
N ASP A 31 15.94 -11.22 -12.55
CA ASP A 31 16.90 -11.69 -11.53
C ASP A 31 17.29 -10.60 -10.52
N ARG A 32 16.27 -10.02 -9.89
CA ARG A 32 16.40 -8.99 -8.85
C ARG A 32 15.28 -9.10 -7.83
N VAL A 33 15.48 -8.45 -6.70
CA VAL A 33 14.40 -8.19 -5.73
C VAL A 33 13.43 -7.14 -6.28
N LEU A 34 12.21 -7.13 -5.73
CA LEU A 34 11.26 -6.04 -5.96
C LEU A 34 11.89 -4.70 -5.58
N SER A 35 11.81 -3.74 -6.49
CA SER A 35 12.23 -2.37 -6.33
C SER A 35 11.41 -1.65 -5.25
N VAL A 36 11.94 -0.53 -4.76
CA VAL A 36 11.22 0.36 -3.84
C VAL A 36 9.87 0.77 -4.43
N ARG A 37 9.81 1.05 -5.73
CA ARG A 37 8.58 1.54 -6.38
C ARG A 37 7.53 0.45 -6.53
N GLU A 38 7.93 -0.78 -6.82
CA GLU A 38 7.03 -1.94 -6.83
C GLU A 38 6.43 -2.17 -5.44
N ASN A 39 7.26 -2.16 -4.38
CA ASN A 39 6.77 -2.26 -3.00
C ASN A 39 5.84 -1.10 -2.62
N ALA A 40 6.15 0.11 -3.06
CA ALA A 40 5.29 1.26 -2.79
C ALA A 40 3.94 1.14 -3.50
N ARG A 41 3.88 0.57 -4.72
CA ARG A 41 2.61 0.27 -5.39
C ARG A 41 1.81 -0.82 -4.67
N LEU A 42 2.47 -1.85 -4.14
CA LEU A 42 1.82 -2.86 -3.31
C LEU A 42 1.18 -2.26 -2.05
N GLN A 43 1.79 -1.23 -1.47
CA GLN A 43 1.21 -0.43 -0.37
C GLN A 43 0.18 0.63 -0.84
N GLY A 44 -0.13 0.67 -2.14
CA GLY A 44 -1.10 1.59 -2.74
C GLY A 44 -0.63 3.05 -2.81
N PHE A 45 0.67 3.33 -2.66
CA PHE A 45 1.19 4.68 -2.85
C PHE A 45 0.98 5.13 -4.30
N PRO A 46 0.48 6.35 -4.52
CA PRO A 46 0.42 6.89 -5.87
C PRO A 46 1.82 7.01 -6.47
N ASP A 47 1.91 6.87 -7.79
CA ASP A 47 3.19 6.87 -8.50
C ASP A 47 3.91 8.23 -8.42
N PHE A 48 3.16 9.31 -8.22
CA PHE A 48 3.71 10.65 -8.00
C PHE A 48 4.30 10.87 -6.60
N TYR A 49 4.07 9.96 -5.64
CA TYR A 49 4.62 10.09 -4.29
C TYR A 49 6.14 9.83 -4.30
N LYS A 50 6.92 10.84 -3.91
CA LYS A 50 8.39 10.78 -3.89
C LYS A 50 8.88 10.35 -2.52
N LEU A 51 9.59 9.22 -2.48
CA LEU A 51 10.32 8.76 -1.30
C LEU A 51 11.73 9.36 -1.31
N CYS A 52 12.18 9.88 -0.17
CA CYS A 52 13.48 10.56 -0.04
C CYS A 52 14.46 9.72 0.80
N GLY A 53 15.76 9.99 0.64
CA GLY A 53 16.84 9.29 1.37
C GLY A 53 17.49 8.14 0.60
N SER A 54 18.33 7.39 1.28
CA SER A 54 19.02 6.22 0.73
C SER A 54 18.02 5.13 0.30
N VAL A 55 18.45 4.21 -0.57
CA VAL A 55 17.59 3.11 -1.04
C VAL A 55 17.07 2.27 0.14
N LYS A 56 17.92 2.00 1.13
CA LYS A 56 17.55 1.25 2.33
C LYS A 56 16.48 1.97 3.16
N GLU A 57 16.65 3.27 3.38
CA GLU A 57 15.66 4.08 4.11
C GLU A 57 14.32 4.13 3.38
N ARG A 58 14.35 4.19 2.05
CA ARG A 58 13.12 4.17 1.26
C ARG A 58 12.35 2.85 1.36
N TYR A 59 13.04 1.70 1.42
CA TYR A 59 12.38 0.43 1.73
C TYR A 59 11.76 0.44 3.13
N ILE A 60 12.46 1.00 4.13
CA ILE A 60 11.94 1.12 5.50
C ILE A 60 10.68 1.99 5.54
N GLN A 61 10.69 3.14 4.85
CA GLN A 61 9.54 4.03 4.75
C GLN A 61 8.32 3.31 4.15
N VAL A 62 8.51 2.53 3.09
CA VAL A 62 7.41 1.79 2.44
C VAL A 62 6.92 0.65 3.32
N GLY A 63 7.81 -0.14 3.91
CA GLY A 63 7.42 -1.29 4.72
C GLY A 63 6.74 -0.92 6.05
N ASN A 64 7.08 0.24 6.63
CA ASN A 64 6.44 0.73 7.85
C ASN A 64 5.17 1.55 7.58
N ALA A 65 4.90 1.91 6.33
CA ALA A 65 3.71 2.69 5.99
C ALA A 65 2.43 1.85 6.12
N VAL A 66 1.35 2.54 6.49
CA VAL A 66 0.00 2.00 6.35
C VAL A 66 -0.40 2.07 4.88
N ALA A 67 -1.05 1.02 4.37
CA ALA A 67 -1.55 1.01 3.00
C ALA A 67 -2.44 2.22 2.73
N VAL A 68 -2.10 3.01 1.71
CA VAL A 68 -2.76 4.29 1.40
C VAL A 68 -4.28 4.14 1.18
N PRO A 69 -4.79 3.07 0.52
CA PRO A 69 -6.24 2.86 0.39
C PRO A 69 -6.96 2.70 1.73
N VAL A 70 -6.32 2.06 2.71
CA VAL A 70 -6.87 1.88 4.07
C VAL A 70 -6.96 3.22 4.79
N ALA A 71 -5.86 3.99 4.77
CA ALA A 71 -5.84 5.33 5.34
C ALA A 71 -6.89 6.26 4.69
N ARG A 72 -7.11 6.13 3.37
CA ARG A 72 -8.13 6.91 2.65
C ARG A 72 -9.55 6.55 3.08
N ALA A 73 -9.85 5.28 3.28
CA ALA A 73 -11.16 4.85 3.76
C ALA A 73 -11.45 5.39 5.17
N LEU A 74 -10.47 5.28 6.07
CA LEU A 74 -10.56 5.83 7.43
C LEU A 74 -10.72 7.36 7.41
N GLY A 75 -9.95 8.06 6.57
CA GLY A 75 -10.07 9.51 6.40
C GLY A 75 -11.43 9.95 5.86
N TYR A 76 -12.05 9.16 4.98
CA TYR A 76 -13.41 9.42 4.51
C TYR A 76 -14.43 9.29 5.63
N SER A 77 -14.38 8.21 6.41
CA SER A 77 -15.25 8.02 7.57
C SER A 77 -15.08 9.12 8.62
N LEU A 78 -13.83 9.55 8.88
CA LEU A 78 -13.52 10.67 9.76
C LEU A 78 -14.15 11.99 9.25
N GLY A 79 -14.03 12.25 7.94
CA GLY A 79 -14.62 13.43 7.32
C GLY A 79 -16.14 13.50 7.46
N LEU A 80 -16.83 12.36 7.28
CA LEU A 80 -18.28 12.27 7.48
C LEU A 80 -18.68 12.52 8.94
N ALA A 81 -17.94 11.93 9.89
CA ALA A 81 -18.18 12.14 11.31
C ALA A 81 -18.00 13.61 11.71
N PHE A 82 -16.94 14.26 11.18
CA PHE A 82 -16.69 15.67 11.43
C PHE A 82 -17.79 16.59 10.87
N GLN A 83 -18.42 16.21 9.76
CA GLN A 83 -19.55 16.94 9.16
C GLN A 83 -20.89 16.61 9.82
N GLY A 84 -20.94 15.69 10.80
CA GLY A 84 -22.19 15.26 11.43
C GLY A 84 -23.09 14.39 10.53
N VAL A 85 -22.55 13.83 9.46
CA VAL A 85 -23.27 12.99 8.48
C VAL A 85 -23.00 11.49 8.71
N SER A 86 -22.28 11.14 9.79
CA SER A 86 -22.04 9.76 10.19
C SER A 86 -23.28 9.11 10.78
N GLY A 87 -23.49 7.82 10.50
CA GLY A 87 -24.46 7.01 11.24
C GLY A 87 -23.92 6.56 12.61
N ASP A 88 -24.81 6.09 13.49
CA ASP A 88 -24.47 5.62 14.84
C ASP A 88 -23.86 4.20 14.89
N GLY A 89 -23.75 3.52 13.75
CA GLY A 89 -23.25 2.16 13.67
C GLY A 89 -21.72 2.06 13.74
N PRO A 90 -21.15 0.93 14.23
CA PRO A 90 -19.71 0.71 14.28
C PRO A 90 -19.06 0.50 12.90
N LEU A 91 -19.88 0.27 11.87
CA LEU A 91 -19.45 0.02 10.49
C LEU A 91 -20.07 1.05 9.55
N TYR A 92 -19.28 1.46 8.56
CA TYR A 92 -19.72 2.31 7.48
C TYR A 92 -19.37 1.67 6.14
N THR A 93 -20.34 1.59 5.24
CA THR A 93 -20.12 1.07 3.89
C THR A 93 -19.77 2.23 2.98
N LEU A 94 -18.59 2.17 2.36
CA LEU A 94 -18.14 3.19 1.43
C LEU A 94 -19.06 3.24 0.20
N PRO A 95 -19.31 4.43 -0.38
CA PRO A 95 -20.14 4.56 -1.57
C PRO A 95 -19.47 3.88 -2.77
N GLU A 96 -20.27 3.38 -3.73
CA GLU A 96 -19.77 2.67 -4.93
C GLU A 96 -18.75 3.47 -5.75
N LYS A 97 -18.82 4.80 -5.70
CA LYS A 97 -17.92 5.71 -6.42
C LYS A 97 -16.58 5.95 -5.68
N PHE A 98 -16.40 5.44 -4.47
CA PHE A 98 -15.12 5.52 -3.77
C PHE A 98 -14.11 4.55 -4.42
N PRO A 99 -12.84 4.94 -4.63
CA PRO A 99 -12.20 6.23 -4.33
C PRO A 99 -12.28 7.25 -5.49
N MET A 100 -12.88 6.89 -6.62
CA MET A 100 -13.02 7.72 -7.81
C MET A 100 -14.21 8.69 -7.70
N ILE A 101 -14.13 9.63 -6.76
CA ILE A 101 -15.04 10.77 -6.72
C ILE A 101 -14.73 11.62 -7.97
N LYS A 102 -15.49 11.46 -9.05
CA LYS A 102 -15.46 12.41 -10.17
C LYS A 102 -15.83 13.77 -9.58
N LYS A 103 -14.93 14.74 -9.66
CA LYS A 103 -15.31 16.15 -9.51
C LYS A 103 -16.30 16.45 -10.63
N GLN A 104 -17.53 16.80 -10.27
CA GLN A 104 -18.47 17.46 -11.19
C GLN A 104 -17.92 18.82 -11.58
#